data_AF-A0A6P6QCQ9-F1
#
_entry.id   AF-A0A6P6QCQ9-F1
#
_cell.length_a   1.000
_cell.length_b   1.000
_cell.length_c   1.000
_cell.angle_alpha   90.00
_cell.angle_beta   90.00
_cell.angle_gamma   90.00
#
_symmetry.space_group_name_H-M   'P 1'
#
loop_
_entity.id
_entity.type
_entity.pdbx_description
1 polymer ?
#
loop_
_entity_poly.entity_id
_entity_poly.type
_entity_poly.pdbx_seq_one_letter_code
_entity_poly.pdbx_strand_id
1 'polypeptide(L)'
;MRLPSSVLVSVSLFTAETTAALYLSSTYRSAGDQIWQCFTLLFTLVPSVLVQLTLIFIHRDLSRDRPLVLLLHILQLGPIIRCLDAFCIYGSAGKVEEPYVTITRKKQMPREGQTEEVEQEVGQAEGKLVTHRAAFARTSVIQAFLGSAPQLTLQLYICVLQKGVSIGRGTLMVISLLSIVYGALRCNILAIKIRYDDYEISVRPLAYLCVFLWRGFEIATRVAVLVLFSSVLKVWVLPVVSANFVLFFLHPWVLFWSSRSPFPENIEKTLTRVGTTIVLCMLTFLYAGINVFCWSAVQLRLGDPDLIDKGQAWRRLAVYYSLRFVENTGLTLMWYIHRTEFYQWVDAPVLELSLLLGYATAVFFMLLFYQFCHPCRQLFSSSPAQGFWECCGSLCLLRGTLSQPGSTITKPPGKDTGDDPPCITKGDIGQSLCGTV
;
A
#
# COMPACT_ATOMS: atom_id res chain seq x y z
N MET A 1 -24.62 10.78 -7.55
CA MET A 1 -23.80 9.70 -6.96
C MET A 1 -23.24 8.75 -8.02
N ARG A 2 -22.03 8.21 -7.86
CA ARG A 2 -21.44 7.19 -8.76
C ARG A 2 -21.83 5.77 -8.33
N LEU A 3 -21.87 4.82 -9.28
CA LEU A 3 -22.08 3.39 -8.99
C LEU A 3 -20.98 2.83 -8.06
N PRO A 4 -21.28 1.96 -7.07
CA PRO A 4 -20.27 1.33 -6.21
C PRO A 4 -19.53 0.16 -6.89
N SER A 5 -19.07 0.33 -8.13
CA SER A 5 -18.40 -0.72 -8.91
C SER A 5 -17.14 -1.28 -8.22
N SER A 6 -16.37 -0.44 -7.51
CA SER A 6 -15.18 -0.89 -6.77
C SER A 6 -15.51 -1.84 -5.61
N VAL A 7 -16.70 -1.72 -5.02
CA VAL A 7 -17.18 -2.62 -3.96
C VAL A 7 -17.50 -3.97 -4.57
N LEU A 8 -18.22 -3.98 -5.70
CA LEU A 8 -18.54 -5.20 -6.44
C LEU A 8 -17.27 -5.97 -6.84
N VAL A 9 -16.30 -5.29 -7.45
CA VAL A 9 -15.02 -5.92 -7.86
C VAL A 9 -14.31 -6.54 -6.66
N SER A 10 -14.25 -5.86 -5.51
CA SER A 10 -13.61 -6.38 -4.30
C SER A 10 -14.29 -7.65 -3.80
N VAL A 11 -15.62 -7.70 -3.83
CA VAL A 11 -16.40 -8.85 -3.36
C VAL A 11 -16.32 -10.00 -4.34
N SER A 12 -16.36 -9.73 -5.65
CA SER A 12 -16.18 -10.73 -6.68
C SER A 12 -14.81 -11.41 -6.59
N LEU A 13 -13.73 -10.65 -6.39
CA LEU A 13 -12.38 -11.21 -6.20
C LEU A 13 -12.29 -12.05 -4.92
N PHE A 14 -12.84 -11.53 -3.81
CA PHE A 14 -12.87 -12.25 -2.54
C PHE A 14 -13.63 -13.59 -2.63
N THR A 15 -14.82 -13.59 -3.24
CA THR A 15 -15.62 -14.81 -3.43
C THR A 15 -14.92 -15.77 -4.40
N ALA A 16 -14.42 -15.29 -5.53
CA ALA A 16 -13.73 -16.13 -6.51
C ALA A 16 -12.50 -16.82 -5.93
N GLU A 17 -11.69 -16.09 -5.15
CA GLU A 17 -10.51 -16.64 -4.48
C GLU A 17 -10.89 -17.68 -3.43
N THR A 18 -11.89 -17.39 -2.59
CA THR A 18 -12.37 -18.32 -1.57
C THR A 18 -12.91 -19.61 -2.19
N THR A 19 -13.74 -19.49 -3.23
CA THR A 19 -14.28 -20.65 -3.95
C THR A 19 -13.18 -21.48 -4.61
N ALA A 20 -12.22 -20.83 -5.28
CA ALA A 20 -11.10 -21.52 -5.92
C ALA A 20 -10.19 -22.23 -4.89
N ALA A 21 -9.95 -21.60 -3.74
CA ALA A 21 -9.16 -22.19 -2.66
C ALA A 21 -9.88 -23.38 -1.99
N LEU A 22 -11.19 -23.30 -1.77
CA LEU A 22 -11.98 -24.41 -1.23
C LEU A 22 -12.03 -25.60 -2.21
N TYR A 23 -12.23 -25.32 -3.51
CA TYR A 23 -12.15 -26.34 -4.55
C TYR A 23 -10.79 -27.04 -4.54
N LEU A 24 -9.70 -26.27 -4.54
CA LEU A 24 -8.35 -26.81 -4.56
C LEU A 24 -8.02 -27.57 -3.25
N SER A 25 -8.51 -27.08 -2.10
CA SER A 25 -8.41 -27.79 -0.83
C SER A 25 -9.11 -29.15 -0.87
N SER A 26 -10.25 -29.27 -1.55
CA SER A 26 -10.92 -30.56 -1.75
C SER A 26 -10.03 -31.50 -2.57
N THR A 27 -9.43 -31.00 -3.64
CA THR A 27 -8.48 -31.77 -4.47
C THR A 27 -7.29 -32.26 -3.66
N TYR A 28 -6.67 -31.41 -2.83
CA TYR A 28 -5.55 -31.83 -1.97
C TYR A 28 -5.97 -32.88 -0.95
N ARG A 29 -7.17 -32.75 -0.37
CA ARG A 29 -7.71 -33.77 0.54
C ARG A 29 -7.86 -35.12 -0.15
N SER A 30 -8.44 -35.14 -1.35
CA SER A 30 -8.61 -36.36 -2.14
C SER A 30 -7.28 -36.98 -2.56
N ALA A 31 -6.24 -36.17 -2.76
CA ALA A 31 -4.88 -36.63 -3.08
C ALA A 31 -4.06 -37.07 -1.85
N GLY A 32 -4.56 -36.88 -0.63
CA GLY A 32 -3.82 -37.18 0.62
C GLY A 32 -2.82 -36.10 1.04
N ASP A 33 -2.75 -34.97 0.34
CA ASP A 33 -1.81 -33.88 0.57
C ASP A 33 -2.26 -32.94 1.70
N GLN A 34 -2.27 -33.43 2.94
CA GLN A 34 -2.80 -32.68 4.09
C GLN A 34 -2.04 -31.37 4.38
N ILE A 35 -0.73 -31.33 4.11
CA ILE A 35 0.10 -30.13 4.34
C ILE A 35 -0.30 -29.01 3.38
N TRP A 36 -0.44 -29.31 2.07
CA TRP A 36 -0.86 -28.32 1.07
C TRP A 36 -2.29 -27.85 1.28
N GLN A 37 -3.15 -28.77 1.71
CA GLN A 37 -4.50 -28.43 2.13
C GLN A 37 -4.50 -27.45 3.31
N CYS A 38 -3.72 -27.74 4.36
CA CYS A 38 -3.65 -26.92 5.56
C CYS A 38 -3.19 -25.50 5.25
N PHE A 39 -2.08 -25.33 4.51
CA PHE A 39 -1.59 -24.00 4.15
C PHE A 39 -2.55 -23.24 3.23
N THR A 40 -3.18 -23.93 2.27
CA THR A 40 -4.19 -23.32 1.37
C THR A 40 -5.38 -22.78 2.17
N LEU A 41 -5.88 -23.55 3.14
CA LEU A 41 -6.96 -23.12 4.01
C LEU A 41 -6.52 -22.01 4.97
N LEU A 42 -5.31 -22.08 5.52
CA LEU A 42 -4.77 -21.06 6.42
C LEU A 42 -4.72 -19.68 5.76
N PHE A 43 -4.13 -19.59 4.56
CA PHE A 43 -4.01 -18.34 3.81
C PHE A 43 -5.35 -17.84 3.26
N THR A 44 -6.38 -18.68 3.22
CA THR A 44 -7.73 -18.25 2.83
C THR A 44 -8.55 -17.78 4.05
N LEU A 45 -8.54 -18.54 5.15
CA LEU A 45 -9.43 -18.32 6.29
C LEU A 45 -8.96 -17.21 7.23
N VAL A 46 -7.65 -17.12 7.53
CA VAL A 46 -7.14 -16.09 8.45
C VAL A 46 -7.42 -14.67 7.94
N PRO A 47 -7.12 -14.33 6.67
CA PRO A 47 -7.42 -13.01 6.13
C PRO A 47 -8.93 -12.78 5.99
N SER A 48 -9.71 -13.82 5.68
CA SER A 48 -11.17 -13.74 5.67
C SER A 48 -11.71 -13.29 7.02
N VAL A 49 -11.26 -13.89 8.13
CA VAL A 49 -11.65 -13.45 9.48
C VAL A 49 -11.26 -11.98 9.73
N LEU A 50 -10.05 -11.57 9.34
CA LEU A 50 -9.61 -10.17 9.51
C LEU A 50 -10.45 -9.18 8.69
N VAL A 51 -10.79 -9.54 7.45
CA VAL A 51 -11.69 -8.75 6.58
C VAL A 51 -13.03 -8.55 7.28
N GLN A 52 -13.58 -9.60 7.88
CA GLN A 52 -14.85 -9.52 8.58
C GLN A 52 -14.81 -8.68 9.84
N LEU A 53 -13.79 -8.87 10.69
CA LEU A 53 -13.58 -8.05 11.87
C LEU A 53 -13.43 -6.57 11.50
N THR A 54 -12.72 -6.28 10.41
CA THR A 54 -12.55 -4.91 9.90
C THR A 54 -13.88 -4.32 9.44
N LEU A 55 -14.72 -5.08 8.74
CA LEU A 55 -16.05 -4.61 8.30
C LEU A 55 -16.98 -4.33 9.49
N ILE A 56 -17.01 -5.23 10.48
CA ILE A 56 -17.77 -5.08 11.73
C ILE A 56 -17.33 -3.80 12.46
N PHE A 57 -16.01 -3.61 12.57
CA PHE A 57 -15.43 -2.47 13.27
C PHE A 57 -15.80 -1.14 12.56
N ILE A 58 -15.58 -1.04 11.25
CA ILE A 58 -15.83 0.20 10.51
C ILE A 58 -17.32 0.60 10.50
N HIS A 59 -18.23 -0.38 10.42
CA HIS A 59 -19.68 -0.09 10.43
C HIS A 59 -20.26 0.03 11.86
N ARG A 60 -19.42 -0.21 12.88
CA ARG A 60 -19.75 -0.23 14.31
C ARG A 60 -20.95 -1.14 14.62
N ASP A 61 -20.96 -2.32 14.00
CA ASP A 61 -22.13 -3.22 14.04
C ASP A 61 -22.45 -3.74 15.44
N LEU A 62 -21.42 -3.87 16.27
CA LEU A 62 -21.57 -4.28 17.66
C LEU A 62 -22.34 -3.26 18.50
N SER A 63 -22.34 -1.98 18.10
CA SER A 63 -23.05 -0.91 18.81
C SER A 63 -24.46 -0.63 18.28
N ARG A 64 -24.83 -1.23 17.14
CA ARG A 64 -26.08 -0.95 16.41
C ARG A 64 -27.15 -2.04 16.56
N ASP A 65 -26.94 -3.01 17.43
CA ASP A 65 -27.87 -4.11 17.74
C ASP A 65 -28.47 -4.80 16.50
N ARG A 66 -27.60 -5.20 15.54
CA ARG A 66 -28.01 -5.96 14.34
C ARG A 66 -27.54 -7.42 14.40
N PRO A 67 -28.20 -8.29 15.18
CA PRO A 67 -27.74 -9.65 15.43
C PRO A 67 -27.68 -10.52 14.16
N LEU A 68 -28.60 -10.31 13.21
CA LEU A 68 -28.60 -11.03 11.93
C LEU A 68 -27.37 -10.68 11.08
N VAL A 69 -26.97 -9.41 11.04
CA VAL A 69 -25.77 -8.98 10.30
C VAL A 69 -24.53 -9.57 10.96
N LEU A 70 -24.46 -9.57 12.29
CA LEU A 70 -23.37 -10.19 13.04
C LEU A 70 -23.30 -11.70 12.80
N LEU A 71 -24.44 -12.41 12.79
CA LEU A 71 -24.51 -13.84 12.47
C LEU A 71 -23.97 -14.12 11.06
N LEU A 72 -24.35 -13.30 10.09
CA LEU A 72 -23.88 -13.46 8.71
C LEU A 72 -22.38 -13.14 8.57
N HIS A 73 -21.85 -12.24 9.41
CA HIS A 73 -20.41 -12.11 9.56
C HIS A 73 -19.79 -13.38 10.17
N ILE A 74 -20.37 -13.99 11.20
CA ILE A 74 -19.84 -15.26 11.75
C ILE A 74 -19.81 -16.34 10.65
N LEU A 75 -20.78 -16.35 9.74
CA LEU A 75 -20.87 -17.26 8.60
C LEU A 75 -19.96 -16.90 7.39
N GLN A 76 -19.09 -15.90 7.49
CA GLN A 76 -18.21 -15.44 6.39
C GLN A 76 -18.95 -14.80 5.19
N LEU A 77 -20.22 -14.43 5.36
CA LEU A 77 -21.03 -13.75 4.34
C LEU A 77 -21.02 -12.22 4.48
N GLY A 78 -20.28 -11.68 5.45
CA GLY A 78 -20.17 -10.25 5.74
C GLY A 78 -19.90 -9.37 4.51
N PRO A 79 -18.86 -9.64 3.70
CA PRO A 79 -18.56 -8.87 2.50
C PRO A 79 -19.72 -8.83 1.49
N ILE A 80 -20.47 -9.92 1.33
CA ILE A 80 -21.58 -10.03 0.39
C ILE A 80 -22.73 -9.13 0.84
N ILE A 81 -23.13 -9.19 2.11
CA ILE A 81 -24.24 -8.37 2.62
C ILE A 81 -23.87 -6.90 2.63
N ARG A 82 -22.62 -6.55 2.94
CA ARG A 82 -22.15 -5.17 2.87
C ARG A 82 -22.08 -4.63 1.44
N CYS A 83 -21.88 -5.51 0.46
CA CYS A 83 -22.03 -5.18 -0.95
C CYS A 83 -23.48 -4.83 -1.26
N LEU A 84 -24.41 -5.74 -0.92
CA LEU A 84 -25.84 -5.55 -1.14
C LEU A 84 -26.35 -4.27 -0.48
N ASP A 85 -25.96 -4.00 0.77
CA ASP A 85 -26.29 -2.77 1.50
C ASP A 85 -25.83 -1.52 0.74
N ALA A 86 -24.60 -1.51 0.20
CA ALA A 86 -24.10 -0.40 -0.62
C ALA A 86 -24.89 -0.19 -1.92
N PHE A 87 -25.35 -1.28 -2.57
CA PHE A 87 -26.19 -1.20 -3.76
C PHE A 87 -27.63 -0.77 -3.44
N CYS A 88 -28.19 -1.21 -2.31
CA CYS A 88 -29.50 -0.77 -1.82
C CYS A 88 -29.48 0.73 -1.50
N ILE A 89 -28.43 1.23 -0.84
CA ILE A 89 -28.23 2.67 -0.58
C ILE A 89 -28.15 3.44 -1.89
N TYR A 90 -27.40 2.95 -2.88
CA TYR A 90 -27.30 3.58 -4.20
C TYR A 90 -28.65 3.63 -4.94
N GLY A 91 -29.42 2.53 -4.91
CA GLY A 91 -30.73 2.45 -5.58
C GLY A 91 -31.85 3.23 -4.88
N SER A 92 -31.69 3.50 -3.57
CA SER A 92 -32.64 4.27 -2.76
C SER A 92 -32.31 5.76 -2.70
N ALA A 93 -31.13 6.16 -3.18
CA ALA A 93 -30.70 7.55 -3.27
C ALA A 93 -31.69 8.37 -4.12
N GLY A 94 -32.19 9.48 -3.57
CA GLY A 94 -33.17 10.36 -4.22
C GLY A 94 -34.65 10.00 -3.97
N LYS A 95 -34.97 8.84 -3.37
CA LYS A 95 -36.35 8.51 -2.94
C LYS A 95 -36.59 8.76 -1.46
N VAL A 96 -35.57 8.55 -0.64
CA VAL A 96 -35.59 8.72 0.83
C VAL A 96 -34.34 9.50 1.19
N GLU A 97 -34.37 10.82 1.01
CA GLU A 97 -33.26 11.69 1.34
C GLU A 97 -33.67 12.58 2.52
N GLU A 98 -33.04 12.38 3.67
CA GLU A 98 -33.21 13.26 4.84
C GLU A 98 -32.59 14.63 4.52
N PRO A 99 -33.19 15.75 4.98
CA PRO A 99 -32.80 17.10 4.58
C PRO A 99 -31.41 17.57 5.07
N TYR A 100 -30.67 16.75 5.81
CA TYR A 100 -29.38 17.12 6.40
C TYR A 100 -28.21 16.74 5.49
N VAL A 101 -27.43 17.74 5.08
CA VAL A 101 -26.22 17.61 4.25
C VAL A 101 -24.97 17.90 5.07
N THR A 102 -23.92 17.11 4.88
CA THR A 102 -22.59 17.39 5.45
C THR A 102 -21.79 18.23 4.47
N ILE A 103 -21.45 19.46 4.83
CA ILE A 103 -20.61 20.34 4.00
C ILE A 103 -19.15 19.90 4.18
N THR A 104 -18.51 19.51 3.08
CA THR A 104 -17.07 19.24 3.04
C THR A 104 -16.38 20.29 2.19
N ARG A 105 -15.33 20.93 2.71
CA ARG A 105 -14.55 21.94 1.98
C ARG A 105 -13.31 21.28 1.40
N LYS A 106 -13.17 21.29 0.08
CA LYS A 106 -11.96 20.79 -0.62
C LYS A 106 -11.41 21.86 -1.55
N LYS A 107 -10.08 21.97 -1.60
CA LYS A 107 -9.37 22.84 -2.54
C LYS A 107 -9.35 22.19 -3.91
N GLN A 108 -9.74 22.92 -4.94
CA GLN A 108 -9.51 22.47 -6.30
C GLN A 108 -8.03 22.65 -6.68
N MET A 109 -7.59 21.82 -7.62
CA MET A 109 -6.23 21.90 -8.14
C MET A 109 -6.02 23.25 -8.87
N PRO A 110 -4.95 24.00 -8.57
CA PRO A 110 -4.74 25.31 -9.18
C PRO A 110 -4.49 25.18 -10.68
N ARG A 111 -5.46 25.62 -11.49
CA ARG A 111 -5.34 25.61 -12.96
C ARG A 111 -4.49 26.78 -13.49
N GLU A 112 -4.48 27.92 -12.80
CA GLU A 112 -3.74 29.15 -13.15
C GLU A 112 -3.24 29.91 -11.91
N GLY A 113 -2.78 29.21 -10.88
CA GLY A 113 -2.24 29.82 -9.65
C GLY A 113 -3.29 30.31 -8.63
N GLN A 114 -4.58 30.30 -8.99
CA GLN A 114 -5.68 30.50 -8.04
C GLN A 114 -6.17 29.15 -7.51
N THR A 115 -6.26 29.03 -6.18
CA THR A 115 -6.82 27.85 -5.50
C THR A 115 -8.22 28.20 -5.08
N GLU A 116 -9.23 27.69 -5.78
CA GLU A 116 -10.62 27.85 -5.36
C GLU A 116 -10.97 26.77 -4.34
N GLU A 117 -11.52 27.20 -3.20
CA GLU A 117 -12.08 26.31 -2.20
C GLU A 117 -13.55 26.06 -2.55
N VAL A 118 -13.87 24.81 -2.90
CA VAL A 118 -15.24 24.42 -3.22
C VAL A 118 -15.84 23.74 -2.01
N GLU A 119 -16.90 24.33 -1.50
CA GLU A 119 -17.76 23.73 -0.48
C GLU A 119 -18.71 22.78 -1.19
N GLN A 120 -18.55 21.48 -0.92
CA GLN A 120 -19.37 20.43 -1.48
C GLN A 120 -20.31 19.90 -0.39
N GLU A 121 -21.61 20.11 -0.58
CA GLU A 121 -22.66 19.47 0.20
C GLU A 121 -22.72 17.98 -0.17
N VAL A 122 -22.41 17.12 0.79
CA VAL A 122 -22.47 15.67 0.65
C VAL A 122 -23.72 15.18 1.37
N GLY A 123 -24.66 14.59 0.62
CA GLY A 123 -25.85 13.97 1.18
C GLY A 123 -25.50 12.76 2.05
N GLN A 124 -26.33 12.46 3.05
CA GLN A 124 -26.09 11.37 4.01
C GLN A 124 -25.88 10.01 3.33
N ALA A 125 -26.65 9.72 2.27
CA ALA A 125 -26.52 8.50 1.49
C ALA A 125 -25.18 8.42 0.73
N GLU A 126 -24.64 9.55 0.26
CA GLU A 126 -23.32 9.61 -0.34
C GLU A 126 -22.22 9.42 0.70
N GLY A 127 -22.35 10.02 1.89
CA GLY A 127 -21.44 9.81 3.02
C GLY A 127 -21.38 8.34 3.48
N LYS A 128 -22.54 7.67 3.56
CA LYS A 128 -22.63 6.22 3.82
C LYS A 128 -21.89 5.44 2.72
N LEU A 129 -22.13 5.75 1.45
CA LEU A 129 -21.49 5.06 0.32
C LEU A 129 -19.96 5.28 0.28
N VAL A 130 -19.48 6.46 0.65
CA VAL A 130 -18.06 6.76 0.82
C VAL A 130 -17.45 5.89 1.92
N THR A 131 -18.15 5.74 3.04
CA THR A 131 -17.73 4.85 4.15
C THR A 131 -17.62 3.40 3.68
N HIS A 132 -18.61 2.87 2.96
CA HIS A 132 -18.53 1.52 2.37
C HIS A 132 -17.33 1.39 1.43
N ARG A 133 -17.11 2.35 0.52
CA ARG A 133 -15.96 2.32 -0.42
C ARG A 133 -14.62 2.35 0.30
N ALA A 134 -14.50 3.13 1.37
CA ALA A 134 -13.29 3.20 2.19
C ALA A 134 -13.06 1.89 2.95
N ALA A 135 -14.12 1.31 3.53
CA ALA A 135 -14.06 0.02 4.20
C ALA A 135 -13.57 -1.09 3.25
N PHE A 136 -14.19 -1.22 2.08
CA PHE A 136 -13.78 -2.19 1.06
C PHE A 136 -12.39 -1.93 0.49
N ALA A 137 -11.93 -0.67 0.44
CA ALA A 137 -10.54 -0.38 0.09
C ALA A 137 -9.58 -1.02 1.10
N ARG A 138 -9.80 -0.80 2.40
CA ARG A 138 -8.94 -1.31 3.48
C ARG A 138 -8.96 -2.83 3.54
N THR A 139 -10.13 -3.44 3.43
CA THR A 139 -10.25 -4.91 3.46
C THR A 139 -9.65 -5.57 2.23
N SER A 140 -9.75 -4.95 1.05
CA SER A 140 -9.08 -5.46 -0.16
C SER A 140 -7.55 -5.50 -0.02
N VAL A 141 -6.96 -4.53 0.70
CA VAL A 141 -5.52 -4.52 1.00
C VAL A 141 -5.15 -5.63 1.98
N ILE A 142 -5.95 -5.82 3.04
CA ILE A 142 -5.74 -6.91 4.00
C ILE A 142 -5.78 -8.27 3.30
N GLN A 143 -6.84 -8.53 2.51
CA GLN A 143 -7.00 -9.77 1.76
C GLN A 143 -5.84 -10.00 0.79
N ALA A 144 -5.47 -8.96 0.02
CA ALA A 144 -4.39 -9.02 -0.96
C ALA A 144 -3.05 -9.49 -0.37
N PHE A 145 -2.61 -8.89 0.74
CA PHE A 145 -1.26 -9.13 1.25
C PHE A 145 -1.16 -10.21 2.32
N LEU A 146 -2.21 -10.41 3.13
CA LEU A 146 -2.21 -11.46 4.15
C LEU A 146 -2.75 -12.79 3.61
N GLY A 147 -3.53 -12.75 2.54
CA GLY A 147 -4.10 -13.96 1.90
C GLY A 147 -3.55 -14.22 0.52
N SER A 148 -3.87 -13.35 -0.43
CA SER A 148 -3.59 -13.61 -1.85
C SER A 148 -2.09 -13.73 -2.16
N ALA A 149 -1.23 -12.90 -1.54
CA ALA A 149 0.22 -12.95 -1.74
C ALA A 149 0.88 -14.25 -1.24
N PRO A 150 0.68 -14.69 0.02
CA PRO A 150 1.20 -15.97 0.46
C PRO A 150 0.51 -17.14 -0.27
N GLN A 151 -0.77 -17.03 -0.62
CA GLN A 151 -1.47 -18.03 -1.42
C GLN A 151 -0.85 -18.21 -2.81
N LEU A 152 -0.61 -17.11 -3.54
CA LEU A 152 0.06 -17.13 -4.83
C LEU A 152 1.47 -17.72 -4.73
N THR A 153 2.23 -17.31 -3.71
CA THR A 153 3.58 -17.82 -3.45
C THR A 153 3.57 -19.33 -3.22
N LEU A 154 2.64 -19.82 -2.39
CA LEU A 154 2.47 -21.25 -2.12
C LEU A 154 2.10 -22.02 -3.39
N GLN A 155 1.10 -21.56 -4.14
CA GLN A 155 0.64 -22.28 -5.34
C GLN A 155 1.71 -22.33 -6.42
N LEU A 156 2.44 -21.23 -6.63
CA LEU A 156 3.56 -21.20 -7.56
C LEU A 156 4.68 -22.14 -7.09
N TYR A 157 4.99 -22.17 -5.79
CA TYR A 157 5.98 -23.10 -5.22
C TYR A 157 5.61 -24.57 -5.44
N ILE A 158 4.35 -24.94 -5.21
CA ILE A 158 3.88 -26.31 -5.48
C ILE A 158 3.97 -26.64 -6.98
N CYS A 159 3.65 -25.70 -7.88
CA CYS A 159 3.80 -25.91 -9.33
C CYS A 159 5.26 -26.15 -9.73
N VAL A 160 6.20 -25.41 -9.15
CA VAL A 160 7.64 -25.60 -9.39
C VAL A 160 8.09 -26.98 -8.90
N LEU A 161 7.64 -27.41 -7.72
CA LEU A 161 7.99 -28.73 -7.18
C LEU A 161 7.39 -29.89 -8.00
N GLN A 162 6.14 -29.76 -8.46
CA GLN A 162 5.42 -30.81 -9.17
C GLN A 162 5.63 -30.78 -10.70
N LYS A 163 6.42 -29.84 -11.23
CA LYS A 163 6.70 -29.67 -12.67
C LYS A 163 5.44 -29.56 -13.56
N GLY A 164 4.36 -29.02 -13.03
CA GLY A 164 3.11 -28.92 -13.77
C GLY A 164 2.12 -27.95 -13.14
N VAL A 165 1.27 -27.37 -13.98
CA VAL A 165 0.20 -26.47 -13.58
C VAL A 165 -1.12 -27.16 -13.84
N SER A 166 -1.86 -27.50 -12.78
CA SER A 166 -3.24 -27.97 -12.93
C SER A 166 -4.16 -26.76 -13.17
N ILE A 167 -5.28 -26.97 -13.86
CA ILE A 167 -6.25 -25.90 -14.17
C ILE A 167 -6.73 -25.19 -12.90
N GLY A 168 -6.98 -25.95 -11.81
CA GLY A 168 -7.38 -25.39 -10.52
C GLY A 168 -6.30 -24.49 -9.90
N ARG A 169 -5.03 -24.91 -9.93
CA ARG A 169 -3.90 -24.11 -9.41
C ARG A 169 -3.67 -22.86 -10.26
N GLY A 170 -3.65 -23.01 -11.59
CA GLY A 170 -3.49 -21.88 -12.51
C GLY A 170 -4.59 -20.83 -12.31
N THR A 171 -5.84 -21.27 -12.19
CA THR A 171 -6.98 -20.38 -11.91
C THR A 171 -6.80 -19.64 -10.59
N LEU A 172 -6.46 -20.35 -9.50
CA LEU A 172 -6.24 -19.72 -8.20
C LEU A 172 -5.07 -18.74 -8.22
N MET A 173 -3.97 -19.07 -8.88
CA MET A 173 -2.82 -18.19 -9.05
C MET A 173 -3.19 -16.89 -9.80
N VAL A 174 -3.96 -16.99 -10.89
CA VAL A 174 -4.40 -15.81 -11.64
C VAL A 174 -5.33 -14.94 -10.80
N ILE A 175 -6.30 -15.53 -10.11
CA ILE A 175 -7.23 -14.79 -9.24
C ILE A 175 -6.47 -14.12 -8.08
N SER A 176 -5.56 -14.85 -7.41
CA SER A 176 -4.74 -14.28 -6.34
C SER A 176 -3.84 -13.17 -6.86
N LEU A 177 -3.20 -13.30 -8.03
CA LEU A 177 -2.41 -12.21 -8.62
C LEU A 177 -3.27 -10.97 -8.89
N LEU A 178 -4.45 -11.14 -9.50
CA LEU A 178 -5.38 -10.04 -9.74
C LEU A 178 -5.84 -9.38 -8.43
N SER A 179 -6.09 -10.19 -7.39
CA SER A 179 -6.44 -9.71 -6.05
C SER A 179 -5.33 -8.87 -5.42
N ILE A 180 -4.07 -9.33 -5.49
CA ILE A 180 -2.93 -8.58 -4.94
C ILE A 180 -2.74 -7.27 -5.70
N VAL A 181 -2.78 -7.30 -7.04
CA VAL A 181 -2.62 -6.10 -7.87
C VAL A 181 -3.75 -5.10 -7.61
N TYR A 182 -4.99 -5.57 -7.49
CA TYR A 182 -6.12 -4.71 -7.15
C TYR A 182 -5.98 -4.11 -5.74
N GLY A 183 -5.57 -4.89 -4.74
CA GLY A 183 -5.30 -4.40 -3.39
C GLY A 183 -4.16 -3.36 -3.37
N ALA A 184 -3.05 -3.62 -4.06
CA ALA A 184 -1.93 -2.69 -4.19
C ALA A 184 -2.32 -1.39 -4.91
N LEU A 185 -3.14 -1.49 -5.96
CA LEU A 185 -3.74 -0.34 -6.65
C LEU A 185 -4.60 0.49 -5.69
N ARG A 186 -5.49 -0.15 -4.93
CA ARG A 186 -6.34 0.53 -3.93
C ARG A 186 -5.50 1.16 -2.83
N CYS A 187 -4.45 0.49 -2.37
CA CYS A 187 -3.48 1.03 -1.42
C CYS A 187 -2.82 2.31 -1.97
N ASN A 188 -2.33 2.28 -3.22
CA ASN A 188 -1.74 3.46 -3.88
C ASN A 188 -2.70 4.64 -3.98
N ILE A 189 -3.92 4.41 -4.44
CA ILE A 189 -4.90 5.47 -4.59
C ILE A 189 -5.33 6.02 -3.23
N LEU A 190 -5.48 5.15 -2.22
CA LEU A 190 -5.77 5.57 -0.85
C LEU A 190 -4.62 6.41 -0.27
N ALA A 191 -3.37 6.00 -0.50
CA ALA A 191 -2.17 6.73 -0.08
C ALA A 191 -2.14 8.15 -0.66
N ILE A 192 -2.42 8.29 -1.96
CA ILE A 192 -2.48 9.59 -2.64
C ILE A 192 -3.60 10.44 -2.04
N LYS A 193 -4.78 9.85 -1.80
CA LYS A 193 -5.91 10.56 -1.19
C LYS A 193 -5.62 11.06 0.22
N ILE A 194 -4.94 10.27 1.05
CA ILE A 194 -4.58 10.71 2.40
C ILE A 194 -3.47 11.77 2.35
N ARG A 195 -2.48 11.62 1.46
CA ARG A 195 -1.41 12.61 1.31
C ARG A 195 -1.92 13.98 0.88
N TYR A 196 -2.93 14.01 0.01
CA TYR A 196 -3.50 15.22 -0.59
C TYR A 196 -4.97 15.39 -0.22
N ASP A 197 -5.36 15.12 1.03
CA ASP A 197 -6.78 15.15 1.44
C ASP A 197 -7.44 16.53 1.30
N ASP A 198 -6.62 17.59 1.41
CA ASP A 198 -7.05 18.98 1.19
C ASP A 198 -7.54 19.21 -0.25
N TYR A 199 -7.12 18.38 -1.21
CA TYR A 199 -7.43 18.54 -2.63
C TYR A 199 -8.51 17.59 -3.13
N GLU A 200 -9.34 18.06 -4.07
CA GLU A 200 -10.26 17.18 -4.79
C GLU A 200 -9.52 16.35 -5.85
N ILE A 201 -9.32 15.06 -5.56
CA ILE A 201 -8.52 14.17 -6.42
C ILE A 201 -9.43 13.34 -7.34
N SER A 202 -9.50 13.74 -8.61
CA SER A 202 -10.03 12.90 -9.69
C SER A 202 -8.91 12.12 -10.37
N VAL A 203 -8.95 10.79 -10.30
CA VAL A 203 -7.94 9.91 -10.92
C VAL A 203 -8.42 9.49 -12.31
N ARG A 204 -7.59 9.72 -13.34
CA ARG A 204 -7.90 9.33 -14.74
C ARG A 204 -7.86 7.80 -14.93
N PRO A 205 -8.67 7.21 -15.82
CA PRO A 205 -8.63 5.77 -16.11
C PRO A 205 -7.24 5.25 -16.51
N LEU A 206 -6.50 6.02 -17.31
CA LEU A 206 -5.13 5.68 -17.71
C LEU A 206 -4.19 5.55 -16.50
N ALA A 207 -4.39 6.36 -15.46
CA ALA A 207 -3.60 6.29 -14.23
C ALA A 207 -3.84 4.97 -13.48
N TYR A 208 -5.09 4.48 -13.47
CA TYR A 208 -5.40 3.15 -12.92
C TYR A 208 -4.70 2.03 -13.69
N LEU A 209 -4.73 2.08 -15.03
CA LEU A 209 -4.04 1.08 -15.87
C LEU A 209 -2.53 1.11 -15.64
N CYS A 210 -1.93 2.30 -15.57
CA CYS A 210 -0.50 2.44 -15.34
C CYS A 210 -0.07 1.89 -13.98
N VAL A 211 -0.83 2.18 -12.92
CA VAL A 211 -0.56 1.61 -11.59
C VAL A 211 -0.82 0.10 -11.57
N PHE A 212 -1.85 -0.37 -12.28
CA PHE A 212 -2.13 -1.80 -12.40
C PHE A 212 -0.94 -2.56 -13.02
N LEU A 213 -0.39 -2.05 -14.13
CA LEU A 213 0.77 -2.65 -14.79
C LEU A 213 2.04 -2.54 -13.93
N TRP A 214 2.30 -1.36 -13.35
CA TRP A 214 3.42 -1.16 -12.42
C TRP A 214 3.37 -2.19 -11.28
N ARG A 215 2.23 -2.28 -10.56
CA ARG A 215 2.08 -3.22 -9.43
C ARG A 215 2.09 -4.67 -9.88
N GLY A 216 1.47 -4.98 -11.02
CA GLY A 216 1.46 -6.32 -11.61
C GLY A 216 2.86 -6.87 -11.83
N PHE A 217 3.71 -6.14 -12.55
CA PHE A 217 5.08 -6.58 -12.82
C PHE A 217 5.95 -6.58 -11.57
N GLU A 218 5.82 -5.60 -10.68
CA GLU A 218 6.58 -5.55 -9.42
C GLU A 218 6.30 -6.77 -8.54
N ILE A 219 5.02 -7.09 -8.32
CA ILE A 219 4.59 -8.21 -7.47
C ILE A 219 4.92 -9.54 -8.14
N ALA A 220 4.60 -9.71 -9.43
CA ALA A 220 4.81 -10.97 -10.13
C ALA A 220 6.30 -11.36 -10.15
N THR A 221 7.19 -10.41 -10.45
CA THR A 221 8.63 -10.66 -10.42
C THR A 221 9.13 -10.97 -9.02
N ARG A 222 8.66 -10.24 -7.99
CA ARG A 222 9.04 -10.51 -6.60
C ARG A 222 8.62 -11.90 -6.14
N VAL A 223 7.39 -12.31 -6.41
CA VAL A 223 6.89 -13.64 -6.03
C VAL A 223 7.65 -14.73 -6.77
N ALA A 224 7.89 -14.57 -8.07
CA ALA A 224 8.67 -15.53 -8.85
C ALA A 224 10.09 -15.71 -8.32
N VAL A 225 10.81 -14.61 -8.01
CA VAL A 225 12.16 -14.64 -7.44
C VAL A 225 12.18 -15.37 -6.09
N LEU A 226 11.22 -15.05 -5.20
CA LEU A 226 11.13 -15.69 -3.89
C LEU A 226 10.87 -17.20 -4.01
N VAL A 227 10.01 -17.61 -4.94
CA VAL A 227 9.69 -19.02 -5.17
C VAL A 227 10.84 -19.78 -5.81
N LEU A 228 11.55 -19.17 -6.77
CA LEU A 228 12.74 -19.79 -7.37
C LEU A 228 13.81 -19.99 -6.29
N PHE A 229 14.12 -18.95 -5.53
CA PHE A 229 15.04 -19.07 -4.39
C PHE A 229 14.60 -20.17 -3.40
N SER A 230 13.30 -20.25 -3.07
CA SER A 230 12.78 -21.25 -2.14
C SER A 230 12.83 -22.68 -2.63
N SER A 231 12.82 -22.86 -3.95
CA SER A 231 12.85 -24.18 -4.56
C SER A 231 14.20 -24.89 -4.36
N VAL A 232 15.29 -24.14 -4.19
CA VAL A 232 16.65 -24.67 -3.99
C VAL A 232 17.07 -24.56 -2.53
N LEU A 233 16.84 -23.40 -1.88
CA LEU A 233 17.29 -23.12 -0.52
C LEU A 233 16.12 -23.03 0.47
N LYS A 234 15.36 -24.12 0.60
CA LYS A 234 14.11 -24.20 1.38
C LYS A 234 14.18 -23.57 2.79
N VAL A 235 15.22 -23.89 3.55
CA VAL A 235 15.38 -23.42 4.94
C VAL A 235 15.77 -21.94 5.02
N TRP A 236 16.48 -21.41 4.02
CA TRP A 236 16.98 -20.02 4.02
C TRP A 236 15.95 -18.97 3.61
N VAL A 237 14.84 -19.39 3.01
CA VAL A 237 13.74 -18.49 2.65
C VAL A 237 13.12 -17.87 3.88
N LEU A 238 12.91 -18.68 4.91
CA LEU A 238 12.30 -18.24 6.15
C LEU A 238 13.10 -17.10 6.79
N PRO A 239 14.41 -17.22 7.06
CA PRO A 239 15.17 -16.09 7.61
C PRO A 239 15.26 -14.90 6.65
N VAL A 240 15.34 -15.07 5.33
CA VAL A 240 15.37 -13.94 4.38
C VAL A 240 14.06 -13.15 4.40
N VAL A 241 12.91 -13.84 4.35
CA VAL A 241 11.59 -13.21 4.39
C VAL A 241 11.32 -12.62 5.77
N SER A 242 11.65 -13.36 6.84
CA SER A 242 11.50 -12.87 8.22
C SER A 242 12.39 -11.67 8.52
N ALA A 243 13.63 -11.63 8.04
CA ALA A 243 14.51 -10.48 8.23
C ALA A 243 13.96 -9.22 7.53
N ASN A 244 13.49 -9.36 6.29
CA ASN A 244 12.81 -8.27 5.58
C ASN A 244 11.57 -7.79 6.33
N PHE A 245 10.74 -8.74 6.79
CA PHE A 245 9.53 -8.43 7.53
C PHE A 245 9.82 -7.68 8.83
N VAL A 246 10.75 -8.19 9.64
CA VAL A 246 11.15 -7.57 10.92
C VAL A 246 11.74 -6.18 10.69
N LEU A 247 12.56 -6.00 9.65
CA LEU A 247 13.14 -4.70 9.31
C LEU A 247 12.05 -3.67 8.98
N PHE A 248 11.08 -4.02 8.13
CA PHE A 248 9.98 -3.10 7.81
C PHE A 248 9.01 -2.90 8.96
N PHE A 249 8.81 -3.91 9.79
CA PHE A 249 7.95 -3.82 10.98
C PHE A 249 8.55 -2.87 12.01
N LEU A 250 9.83 -3.02 12.34
CA LEU A 250 10.52 -2.23 13.37
C LEU A 250 10.83 -0.80 12.91
N HIS A 251 11.03 -0.56 11.62
CA HIS A 251 11.46 0.74 11.10
C HIS A 251 10.55 1.91 11.54
N PRO A 252 9.21 1.87 11.42
CA PRO A 252 8.33 2.93 11.94
C PRO A 252 8.42 3.14 13.46
N TRP A 253 8.61 2.07 14.23
CA TRP A 253 8.74 2.15 15.69
C TRP A 253 10.06 2.79 16.11
N VAL A 254 11.16 2.45 15.44
CA VAL A 254 12.47 3.08 15.68
C VAL A 254 12.41 4.57 15.38
N LEU A 255 11.78 4.97 14.27
CA LEU A 255 11.59 6.39 13.95
C LEU A 255 10.75 7.12 15.01
N PHE A 256 9.69 6.48 15.51
CA PHE A 256 8.84 7.01 16.56
C PHE A 256 9.58 7.20 17.89
N TRP A 257 10.32 6.18 18.34
CA TRP A 257 11.11 6.28 19.57
C TRP A 257 12.23 7.31 19.44
N SER A 258 12.86 7.40 18.26
CA SER A 258 13.89 8.41 17.99
C SER A 258 13.35 9.83 17.95
N SER A 259 12.10 10.04 17.52
CA SER A 259 11.51 11.39 17.42
C SER A 259 11.03 11.94 18.76
N ARG A 260 10.99 11.12 19.82
CA ARG A 260 10.46 11.48 21.16
C ARG A 260 9.07 12.14 21.12
N SER A 261 8.27 11.80 20.11
CA SER A 261 6.91 12.30 19.95
C SER A 261 6.00 11.80 21.08
N PRO A 262 5.01 12.59 21.54
CA PRO A 262 3.98 12.07 22.43
C PRO A 262 3.26 10.89 21.79
N PHE A 263 2.84 9.92 22.62
CA PHE A 263 2.06 8.79 22.14
C PHE A 263 0.72 9.31 21.58
N PRO A 264 0.26 8.80 20.43
CA PRO A 264 -1.00 9.26 19.84
C PRO A 264 -2.17 8.85 20.74
N GLU A 265 -2.69 9.78 21.54
CA GLU A 265 -3.85 9.56 22.42
C GLU A 265 -5.21 9.77 21.72
N ASN A 266 -5.21 10.15 20.42
CA ASN A 266 -6.38 10.68 19.72
C ASN A 266 -6.74 9.98 18.39
N ILE A 267 -6.36 8.71 18.14
CA ILE A 267 -6.75 8.03 16.88
C ILE A 267 -8.28 7.86 16.79
N GLU A 268 -8.93 7.54 17.92
CA GLU A 268 -10.37 7.56 18.05
C GLU A 268 -10.71 7.78 19.53
N LYS A 269 -11.60 8.74 19.85
CA LYS A 269 -11.98 9.08 21.24
C LYS A 269 -12.58 7.90 22.02
N THR A 270 -12.90 6.80 21.34
CA THR A 270 -13.48 5.57 21.90
C THR A 270 -12.41 4.50 22.24
N LEU A 271 -11.17 4.64 21.78
CA LEU A 271 -10.14 3.61 21.96
C LEU A 271 -9.30 3.87 23.22
N THR A 272 -9.11 2.81 24.02
CA THR A 272 -8.15 2.83 25.14
C THR A 272 -6.72 2.93 24.62
N ARG A 273 -5.77 3.33 25.49
CA ARG A 273 -4.34 3.37 25.15
C ARG A 273 -3.85 2.00 24.62
N VAL A 274 -4.32 0.91 25.22
CA VAL A 274 -4.02 -0.47 24.77
C VAL A 274 -4.64 -0.75 23.40
N GLY A 275 -5.90 -0.36 23.18
CA GLY A 275 -6.55 -0.52 21.87
C GLY A 275 -5.83 0.22 20.76
N THR A 276 -5.37 1.44 21.04
CA THR A 276 -4.57 2.25 20.10
C THR A 276 -3.25 1.55 19.76
N THR A 277 -2.52 1.02 20.75
CA THR A 277 -1.29 0.25 20.52
C THR A 277 -1.54 -0.99 19.64
N ILE A 278 -2.64 -1.71 19.88
CA ILE A 278 -3.01 -2.89 19.07
C ILE A 278 -3.27 -2.49 17.62
N VAL A 279 -4.02 -1.42 17.38
CA VAL A 279 -4.30 -0.92 16.03
C VAL A 279 -3.01 -0.49 15.32
N LEU A 280 -2.11 0.21 16.01
CA LEU A 280 -0.80 0.58 15.46
C LEU A 280 0.07 -0.64 15.14
N CYS A 281 0.06 -1.65 16.01
CA CYS A 281 0.77 -2.90 15.79
C CYS A 281 0.22 -3.64 14.56
N MET A 282 -1.11 -3.75 14.42
CA MET A 282 -1.75 -4.34 13.24
C MET A 282 -1.46 -3.54 11.96
N LEU A 283 -1.46 -2.21 12.04
CA LEU A 283 -1.13 -1.34 10.91
C LEU A 283 0.33 -1.49 10.47
N THR A 284 1.27 -1.53 11.42
CA THR A 284 2.70 -1.77 11.14
C THR A 284 2.96 -3.18 10.63
N PHE A 285 2.23 -4.18 11.13
CA PHE A 285 2.26 -5.56 10.61
C PHE A 285 1.81 -5.61 9.14
N LEU A 286 0.67 -4.98 8.82
CA LEU A 286 0.18 -4.89 7.44
C LEU A 286 1.17 -4.11 6.55
N TYR A 287 1.69 -2.99 7.04
CA TYR A 287 2.70 -2.20 6.35
C TYR A 287 3.96 -3.01 6.02
N ALA A 288 4.44 -3.81 6.97
CA ALA A 288 5.57 -4.71 6.77
C ALA A 288 5.24 -5.79 5.73
N GLY A 289 4.07 -6.42 5.85
CA GLY A 289 3.58 -7.40 4.87
C GLY A 289 3.54 -6.85 3.45
N ILE A 290 3.03 -5.62 3.27
CA ILE A 290 3.02 -4.95 1.96
C ILE A 290 4.46 -4.76 1.46
N ASN A 291 5.34 -4.16 2.26
CA ASN A 291 6.71 -3.79 1.84
C ASN A 291 7.64 -4.97 1.55
N VAL A 292 7.34 -6.16 2.07
CA VAL A 292 8.03 -7.42 1.69
C VAL A 292 7.78 -7.79 0.22
N PHE A 293 6.58 -7.50 -0.29
CA PHE A 293 6.17 -7.83 -1.66
C PHE A 293 6.26 -6.65 -2.63
N CYS A 294 5.88 -5.44 -2.22
CA CYS A 294 5.89 -4.25 -3.07
C CYS A 294 5.95 -2.96 -2.25
N TRP A 295 6.38 -1.85 -2.86
CA TRP A 295 6.42 -0.55 -2.18
C TRP A 295 5.02 -0.11 -1.71
N SER A 296 4.81 0.21 -0.43
CA SER A 296 3.47 0.57 0.08
C SER A 296 2.93 1.92 -0.40
N ALA A 297 3.72 2.77 -1.06
CA ALA A 297 3.41 4.18 -1.42
C ALA A 297 3.02 5.12 -0.26
N VAL A 298 2.73 4.56 0.90
CA VAL A 298 2.59 5.19 2.22
C VAL A 298 3.90 5.03 2.96
N GLN A 299 4.32 6.05 3.69
CA GLN A 299 5.37 5.95 4.70
C GLN A 299 4.73 6.22 6.06
N LEU A 300 4.78 5.24 6.95
CA LEU A 300 4.18 5.37 8.27
C LEU A 300 5.07 6.21 9.19
N ARG A 301 4.48 7.24 9.80
CA ARG A 301 5.07 8.06 10.86
C ARG A 301 4.11 8.14 12.03
N LEU A 302 4.36 7.32 13.06
CA LEU A 302 3.46 7.16 14.20
C LEU A 302 3.32 8.43 15.08
N GLY A 303 4.24 9.39 14.94
CA GLY A 303 4.18 10.67 15.65
C GLY A 303 3.32 11.74 14.97
N ASP A 304 2.98 11.55 13.69
CA ASP A 304 2.12 12.50 12.97
C ASP A 304 0.64 12.15 13.22
N PRO A 305 -0.27 13.14 13.35
CA PRO A 305 -1.69 12.90 13.60
C PRO A 305 -2.37 12.07 12.49
N ASP A 306 -1.92 12.21 11.24
CA ASP A 306 -2.42 11.44 10.09
C ASP A 306 -1.71 10.08 9.92
N LEU A 307 -0.77 9.75 10.83
CA LEU A 307 0.11 8.57 10.79
C LEU A 307 0.97 8.40 9.53
N ILE A 308 0.89 9.33 8.58
CA ILE A 308 1.45 9.22 7.24
C ILE A 308 2.30 10.45 6.95
N ASP A 309 3.54 10.21 6.50
CA ASP A 309 4.44 11.27 6.05
C ASP A 309 3.89 11.91 4.76
N LYS A 310 3.50 13.19 4.85
CA LYS A 310 3.08 14.00 3.69
C LYS A 310 4.28 14.45 2.82
N GLY A 311 5.51 14.31 3.32
CA GLY A 311 6.73 14.71 2.61
C GLY A 311 7.01 13.90 1.34
N GLN A 312 7.31 14.62 0.25
CA GLN A 312 7.73 14.01 -1.01
C GLN A 312 9.17 13.50 -0.90
N ALA A 313 9.40 12.22 -1.20
CA ALA A 313 10.73 11.63 -1.04
C ALA A 313 11.14 10.70 -2.18
N TRP A 314 11.42 11.32 -3.33
CA TRP A 314 12.02 10.66 -4.49
C TRP A 314 13.27 9.85 -4.12
N ARG A 315 14.12 10.37 -3.23
CA ARG A 315 15.29 9.64 -2.72
C ARG A 315 14.92 8.33 -2.03
N ARG A 316 13.87 8.31 -1.22
CA ARG A 316 13.42 7.08 -0.52
C ARG A 316 12.85 6.06 -1.50
N LEU A 317 12.06 6.53 -2.46
CA LEU A 317 11.54 5.70 -3.55
C LEU A 317 12.70 5.06 -4.33
N ALA A 318 13.70 5.87 -4.74
CA ALA A 318 14.88 5.39 -5.45
C ALA A 318 15.64 4.34 -4.64
N VAL A 319 15.94 4.61 -3.37
CA VAL A 319 16.64 3.66 -2.49
C VAL A 319 15.88 2.35 -2.35
N TYR A 320 14.55 2.39 -2.19
CA TYR A 320 13.74 1.16 -2.10
C TYR A 320 13.82 0.32 -3.38
N TYR A 321 13.60 0.92 -4.55
CA TYR A 321 13.64 0.19 -5.82
C TYR A 321 15.05 -0.30 -6.16
N SER A 322 16.10 0.48 -5.86
CA SER A 322 17.48 0.02 -6.02
C SER A 322 17.82 -1.14 -5.09
N LEU A 323 17.45 -1.07 -3.81
CA LEU A 323 17.69 -2.16 -2.86
C LEU A 323 16.93 -3.43 -3.26
N ARG A 324 15.67 -3.28 -3.71
CA ARG A 324 14.86 -4.41 -4.19
C ARG A 324 15.44 -5.04 -5.45
N PHE A 325 15.97 -4.24 -6.36
CA PHE A 325 16.66 -4.74 -7.55
C PHE A 325 17.89 -5.57 -7.17
N VAL A 326 18.73 -5.05 -6.27
CA VAL A 326 19.92 -5.76 -5.77
C VAL A 326 19.54 -7.05 -5.06
N GLU A 327 18.53 -7.03 -4.19
CA GLU A 327 18.06 -8.22 -3.50
C GLU A 327 17.51 -9.26 -4.47
N ASN A 328 16.65 -8.86 -5.41
CA ASN A 328 16.07 -9.80 -6.37
C ASN A 328 17.15 -10.44 -7.26
N THR A 329 18.13 -9.64 -7.70
CA THR A 329 19.29 -10.13 -8.46
C THR A 329 20.11 -11.10 -7.61
N GLY A 330 20.38 -10.76 -6.34
CA GLY A 330 21.12 -11.63 -5.43
C GLY A 330 20.42 -12.96 -5.17
N LEU A 331 19.10 -12.96 -4.94
CA LEU A 331 18.32 -14.18 -4.71
C LEU A 331 18.27 -15.08 -5.95
N THR A 332 18.07 -14.50 -7.14
CA THR A 332 18.09 -15.27 -8.39
C THR A 332 19.49 -15.78 -8.72
N LEU A 333 20.54 -15.01 -8.45
CA LEU A 333 21.93 -15.45 -8.62
C LEU A 333 22.27 -16.61 -7.67
N MET A 334 21.84 -16.55 -6.41
CA MET A 334 22.01 -17.68 -5.48
C MET A 334 21.27 -18.92 -5.96
N TRP A 335 20.06 -18.77 -6.50
CA TRP A 335 19.34 -19.86 -7.16
C TRP A 335 20.11 -20.42 -8.35
N TYR A 336 20.65 -19.56 -9.22
CA TYR A 336 21.43 -19.96 -10.39
C TYR A 336 22.69 -20.76 -10.03
N ILE A 337 23.40 -20.36 -8.98
CA ILE A 337 24.63 -21.05 -8.51
C ILE A 337 24.32 -22.41 -7.90
N HIS A 338 23.24 -22.52 -7.13
CA HIS A 338 22.90 -23.75 -6.39
C HIS A 338 21.88 -24.64 -7.12
N ARG A 339 21.51 -24.31 -8.37
CA ARG A 339 20.52 -25.09 -9.13
C ARG A 339 21.00 -26.52 -9.36
N THR A 340 20.14 -27.48 -9.08
CA THR A 340 20.40 -28.90 -9.31
C THR A 340 19.98 -29.31 -10.73
N GLU A 341 20.39 -30.51 -11.18
CA GLU A 341 20.04 -31.07 -12.51
C GLU A 341 18.53 -31.09 -12.79
N PHE A 342 17.70 -31.05 -11.72
CA PHE A 342 16.25 -30.93 -11.78
C PHE A 342 15.75 -29.74 -12.65
N TYR A 343 16.54 -28.67 -12.76
CA TYR A 343 16.20 -27.44 -13.49
C TYR A 343 16.88 -27.29 -14.86
N GLN A 344 17.59 -28.32 -15.36
CA GLN A 344 18.28 -28.24 -16.66
C GLN A 344 17.35 -28.01 -17.86
N TRP A 345 16.07 -28.36 -17.75
CA TRP A 345 15.06 -28.12 -18.79
C TRP A 345 14.66 -26.65 -18.94
N VAL A 346 15.02 -25.80 -17.99
CA VAL A 346 14.74 -24.36 -18.02
C VAL A 346 16.01 -23.63 -18.41
N ASP A 347 15.92 -22.81 -19.45
CA ASP A 347 16.97 -21.86 -19.82
C ASP A 347 17.09 -20.79 -18.73
N ALA A 348 17.85 -21.09 -17.68
CA ALA A 348 18.07 -20.21 -16.54
C ALA A 348 18.51 -18.78 -16.93
N PRO A 349 19.41 -18.54 -17.91
CA PRO A 349 19.74 -17.18 -18.30
C PRO A 349 18.55 -16.44 -18.94
N VAL A 350 17.70 -17.13 -19.70
CA VAL A 350 16.47 -16.54 -20.28
C VAL A 350 15.47 -16.21 -19.17
N LEU A 351 15.32 -17.09 -18.19
CA LEU A 351 14.46 -16.85 -17.04
C LEU A 351 14.94 -15.66 -16.20
N GLU A 352 16.23 -15.58 -15.90
CA GLU A 352 16.84 -14.47 -15.17
C GLU A 352 16.65 -13.15 -15.93
N LEU A 353 16.95 -13.13 -17.24
CA LEU A 353 16.73 -11.96 -18.09
C LEU A 353 15.25 -11.55 -18.12
N SER A 354 14.34 -12.51 -18.16
CA SER A 354 12.89 -12.25 -18.14
C SER A 354 12.44 -11.62 -16.83
N LEU A 355 12.98 -12.06 -15.69
CA LEU A 355 12.67 -11.48 -14.37
C LEU A 355 13.24 -10.06 -14.24
N LEU A 356 14.46 -9.83 -14.72
CA LEU A 356 15.08 -8.50 -14.76
C LEU A 356 14.28 -7.55 -15.67
N LEU A 357 13.88 -8.01 -16.86
CA LEU A 357 13.07 -7.22 -17.79
C LEU A 357 11.68 -6.93 -17.22
N GLY A 358 11.06 -7.89 -16.53
CA GLY A 358 9.80 -7.69 -15.82
C GLY A 358 9.92 -6.60 -14.76
N TYR A 359 11.00 -6.62 -13.96
CA TYR A 359 11.22 -5.59 -12.93
C TYR A 359 11.51 -4.22 -13.53
N ALA A 360 12.31 -4.16 -14.60
CA ALA A 360 12.55 -2.94 -15.36
C ALA A 360 11.25 -2.37 -15.94
N THR A 361 10.36 -3.22 -16.44
CA THR A 361 9.03 -2.83 -16.93
C THR A 361 8.16 -2.26 -15.80
N ALA A 362 8.24 -2.82 -14.59
CA ALA A 362 7.56 -2.26 -13.42
C ALA A 362 8.04 -0.84 -13.10
N VAL A 363 9.37 -0.62 -13.08
CA VAL A 363 9.98 0.69 -12.85
C VAL A 363 9.61 1.68 -13.96
N PHE A 364 9.57 1.23 -15.22
CA PHE A 364 9.13 2.05 -16.35
C PHE A 364 7.69 2.56 -16.16
N PHE A 365 6.73 1.69 -15.84
CA PHE A 365 5.35 2.10 -15.58
C PHE A 365 5.22 2.97 -14.32
N MET A 366 6.05 2.76 -13.29
CA MET A 366 6.12 3.66 -12.14
C MET A 366 6.50 5.09 -12.57
N LEU A 367 7.57 5.22 -13.35
CA LEU A 367 8.05 6.52 -13.82
C LEU A 367 7.00 7.19 -14.72
N LEU A 368 6.39 6.42 -15.63
CA LEU A 368 5.30 6.89 -16.49
C LEU A 368 4.12 7.41 -15.66
N PHE A 369 3.74 6.69 -14.60
CA PHE A 369 2.69 7.12 -13.70
C PHE A 369 3.04 8.46 -13.05
N TYR A 370 4.22 8.59 -12.44
CA TYR A 370 4.60 9.80 -11.74
C TYR A 370 4.82 11.00 -12.67
N GLN A 371 5.27 10.77 -13.90
CA GLN A 371 5.55 11.83 -14.87
C GLN A 371 4.28 12.31 -15.61
N PHE A 372 3.33 11.41 -15.92
CA PHE A 372 2.20 11.75 -16.80
C PHE A 372 0.82 11.52 -16.18
N CYS A 373 0.68 10.53 -15.29
CA CYS A 373 -0.63 10.09 -14.82
C CYS A 373 -0.94 10.49 -13.37
N HIS A 374 0.03 11.00 -12.61
CA HIS A 374 -0.17 11.39 -11.22
C HIS A 374 -1.15 12.58 -11.16
N PRO A 375 -2.25 12.47 -10.40
CA PRO A 375 -3.29 13.50 -10.39
C PRO A 375 -2.73 14.84 -9.94
N CYS A 376 -1.90 14.87 -8.89
CA CYS A 376 -1.34 16.07 -8.30
C CYS A 376 0.00 16.52 -8.93
N ARG A 377 0.25 16.24 -10.22
CA ARG A 377 1.56 16.54 -10.85
C ARG A 377 1.98 18.01 -10.73
N GLN A 378 1.03 18.94 -10.85
CA GLN A 378 1.32 20.38 -10.82
C GLN A 378 1.85 20.88 -9.47
N LEU A 379 1.65 20.10 -8.40
CA LEU A 379 2.19 20.39 -7.07
C LEU A 379 3.65 19.93 -6.93
N PHE A 380 4.22 19.23 -7.92
CA PHE A 380 5.62 18.82 -7.89
C PHE A 380 6.53 19.97 -8.35
N SER A 381 7.34 20.49 -7.42
CA SER A 381 8.37 21.51 -7.71
C SER A 381 9.54 20.98 -8.55
N SER A 382 9.77 19.66 -8.56
CA SER A 382 10.88 19.01 -9.25
C SER A 382 10.40 17.77 -10.01
N SER A 383 10.88 17.60 -11.26
CA SER A 383 10.58 16.42 -12.07
C SER A 383 11.13 15.13 -11.42
N PRO A 384 10.44 13.98 -11.50
CA PRO A 384 10.93 12.71 -10.97
C PRO A 384 12.36 12.40 -11.43
N ALA A 385 12.65 12.64 -12.72
CA ALA A 385 13.96 12.41 -13.32
C ALA A 385 15.09 13.24 -12.69
N GLN A 386 14.80 14.45 -12.23
CA GLN A 386 15.78 15.33 -11.58
C GLN A 386 16.12 14.84 -10.17
N GLY A 387 15.12 14.42 -9.39
CA GLY A 387 15.35 13.82 -8.07
C GLY A 387 16.10 12.48 -8.13
N PHE A 388 15.88 11.69 -9.19
CA PHE A 388 16.68 10.49 -9.45
C PHE A 388 18.14 10.82 -9.81
N TRP A 389 18.37 11.89 -10.59
CA TRP A 389 19.72 12.34 -10.95
C TRP A 389 20.48 12.91 -9.75
N GLU A 390 19.85 13.73 -8.92
CA GLU A 390 20.45 14.25 -7.67
C GLU A 390 20.87 13.11 -6.74
N CYS A 391 20.09 12.03 -6.68
CA CYS A 391 20.45 10.83 -5.92
C CYS A 391 21.72 10.14 -6.48
N CYS A 392 21.79 9.93 -7.79
CA CYS A 392 22.98 9.37 -8.44
C CYS A 392 24.21 10.28 -8.29
N GLY A 393 24.04 11.60 -8.40
CA GLY A 393 25.09 12.59 -8.20
C GLY A 393 25.61 12.62 -6.75
N SER A 394 24.71 12.50 -5.76
CA SER A 394 25.08 12.48 -4.34
C SER A 394 25.79 11.17 -3.93
N LEU A 395 25.47 10.03 -4.57
CA LEU A 395 26.22 8.77 -4.44
C LEU A 395 27.62 8.85 -5.08
N CYS A 396 27.78 9.61 -6.18
CA CYS A 396 29.09 9.87 -6.77
C CYS A 396 29.93 10.84 -5.93
N LEU A 397 29.31 11.86 -5.32
CA LEU A 397 29.99 12.81 -4.43
C LEU A 397 30.48 12.19 -3.13
N LEU A 398 29.78 11.19 -2.58
CA LEU A 398 30.24 10.44 -1.41
C LEU A 398 31.49 9.57 -1.69
N ARG A 399 31.78 9.30 -2.97
CA ARG A 399 33.00 8.63 -3.42
C ARG A 399 34.16 9.61 -3.67
N GLY A 400 33.88 10.92 -3.70
CA GLY A 400 34.85 11.99 -3.96
C GLY A 400 35.45 12.64 -2.71
N THR A 401 34.93 12.37 -1.50
CA THR A 401 35.45 12.96 -0.25
C THR A 401 36.71 12.28 0.30
N LEU A 402 37.31 11.35 -0.42
CA LEU A 402 38.59 10.73 -0.08
C LEU A 402 39.69 11.02 -1.11
N SER A 403 39.76 12.26 -1.62
CA SER A 403 40.96 12.78 -2.31
C SER A 403 40.84 14.30 -2.46
N GLN A 404 41.36 15.05 -1.49
CA GLN A 404 41.87 16.40 -1.76
C GLN A 404 43.28 16.53 -1.16
N PRO A 405 44.33 16.62 -1.98
CA PRO A 405 45.53 17.35 -1.59
C PRO A 405 45.26 18.84 -1.84
N GLY A 406 45.60 19.66 -0.84
CA GLY A 406 45.29 21.08 -0.82
C GLY A 406 46.00 21.92 -1.90
N SER A 407 45.43 23.08 -2.19
CA SER A 407 46.20 24.24 -2.62
C SER A 407 45.43 25.55 -2.34
N THR A 408 46.00 26.33 -1.42
CA THR A 408 46.22 27.79 -1.45
C THR A 408 45.12 28.74 -1.96
N ILE A 409 44.47 29.39 -0.99
CA ILE A 409 44.39 30.84 -0.76
C ILE A 409 44.69 31.75 -1.97
N THR A 410 43.69 32.51 -2.42
CA THR A 410 43.87 33.92 -2.81
C THR A 410 42.55 34.70 -2.64
N LYS A 411 42.52 35.67 -1.71
CA LYS A 411 41.51 36.76 -1.62
C LYS A 411 41.97 37.92 -2.52
N PRO A 412 41.02 38.74 -3.02
CA PRO A 412 41.20 40.20 -2.91
C PRO A 412 39.85 40.91 -2.57
N PRO A 413 39.78 42.25 -2.46
CA PRO A 413 39.67 42.95 -1.19
C PRO A 413 38.27 43.57 -0.97
N GLY A 414 38.03 43.98 0.28
CA GLY A 414 36.76 44.53 0.74
C GLY A 414 36.41 45.93 0.24
N LYS A 415 35.15 46.29 0.49
CA LYS A 415 34.68 47.67 0.59
C LYS A 415 33.53 47.71 1.59
N ASP A 416 33.86 48.16 2.81
CA ASP A 416 32.92 48.56 3.85
C ASP A 416 32.33 49.94 3.51
N THR A 417 31.01 50.06 3.74
CA THR A 417 30.18 51.24 4.08
C THR A 417 28.74 50.74 3.87
N GLY A 418 27.90 50.47 4.87
CA GLY A 418 27.55 51.30 6.01
C GLY A 418 26.20 51.96 5.71
N ASP A 419 25.11 51.46 6.32
CA ASP A 419 23.90 52.20 6.77
C ASP A 419 22.67 51.27 6.88
N ASP A 420 22.42 50.77 8.09
CA ASP A 420 21.12 50.26 8.55
C ASP A 420 20.38 51.37 9.33
N PRO A 421 19.07 51.57 9.14
CA PRO A 421 18.21 52.17 10.15
C PRO A 421 17.33 51.12 10.85
N PRO A 422 17.16 51.18 12.19
CA PRO A 422 16.25 50.31 12.95
C PRO A 422 14.88 50.98 13.12
N CYS A 423 13.78 50.20 13.13
CA CYS A 423 12.45 50.50 13.70
C CYS A 423 11.44 49.46 13.15
N ILE A 424 10.43 48.90 13.83
CA ILE A 424 9.78 49.11 15.13
C ILE A 424 8.96 47.84 15.42
N THR A 425 8.93 47.49 16.71
CA THR A 425 8.06 46.53 17.39
C THR A 425 6.58 46.93 17.34
N LYS A 426 5.70 45.99 16.98
CA LYS A 426 4.28 45.89 17.41
C LYS A 426 4.05 44.39 17.66
N GLY A 427 3.72 43.90 18.85
CA GLY A 427 2.87 44.45 19.89
C GLY A 427 1.73 43.45 20.08
N ASP A 428 1.91 42.55 21.04
CA ASP A 428 0.92 41.60 21.54
C ASP A 428 -0.39 42.30 21.92
N ILE A 429 -1.52 41.73 21.50
CA ILE A 429 -2.80 41.81 22.22
C ILE A 429 -3.46 40.44 22.13
N GLY A 430 -3.50 39.74 23.26
CA GLY A 430 -4.35 38.57 23.48
C GLY A 430 -5.72 38.94 24.04
N GLN A 431 -6.67 38.02 23.91
CA GLN A 431 -7.85 37.75 24.76
C GLN A 431 -8.64 36.62 24.05
N SER A 432 -8.63 35.36 24.49
CA SER A 432 -9.29 34.80 25.67
C SER A 432 -10.69 35.37 25.90
N LEU A 433 -11.72 34.63 25.48
CA LEU A 433 -13.02 34.64 26.12
C LEU A 433 -13.72 33.30 25.94
N CYS A 434 -13.69 32.55 27.04
CA CYS A 434 -14.57 31.45 27.38
C CYS A 434 -16.00 31.99 27.54
N GLY A 435 -17.00 31.24 27.07
CA GLY A 435 -18.42 31.56 27.21
C GLY A 435 -19.23 30.29 27.40
N THR A 436 -19.49 29.99 28.68
CA THR A 436 -20.38 28.96 29.22
C THR A 436 -21.84 29.27 28.86
N VAL A 437 -22.59 28.28 28.34
CA VAL A 437 -23.84 27.69 28.89
C VAL A 437 -24.01 26.32 28.23
#